data_AF-A0A960D983-F1
#
_entry.id   AF-A0A960D983-F1
#
_cell.length_a   1.000
_cell.length_b   1.000
_cell.length_c   1.000
_cell.angle_alpha   90.00
_cell.angle_beta   90.00
_cell.angle_gamma   90.00
#
_symmetry.space_group_name_H-M   'P 1'
#
loop_
_entity.id
_entity.type
_entity.pdbx_description
1 polymer ?
#
loop_
_entity_poly.entity_id
_entity_poly.type
_entity_poly.pdbx_seq_one_letter_code
_entity_poly.pdbx_strand_id
1 'polypeptide(L)'
;HTDDAGAAVEAGLEVGRPSRIQVTSLTGGVDRHPAGGWSRERAVLAVVDGDGAESLFIGEGAQVLQPEPDVPVSAQQLLHALVNTGAAQVIVLPNGYVAAEEIVAGCAVASDWGIDVVPVPAGSMVQGLAAMAVHDPDRRAADDGYTMARAVAGARHGSVRTAAQEALTWAGACKPGDGLAIAGDEVVIVGEDLVAAAAGLIDLLLAAGGELVTVLSGAAVEPTVAEALVEHVHRHHLGTEIVTFHTGHRGDSLLIGVE
;
A
#
# COMPACT_ATOMS: atom_id res chain seq x y z
N HIS A 1 -3.74 23.86 -18.65
CA HIS A 1 -2.55 23.77 -19.52
C HIS A 1 -2.47 25.04 -20.34
N THR A 2 -1.30 25.67 -20.39
CA THR A 2 -1.06 26.95 -21.06
C THR A 2 0.33 26.92 -21.67
N ASP A 3 0.50 27.58 -22.81
CA ASP A 3 1.80 27.76 -23.45
C ASP A 3 2.61 28.89 -22.79
N ASP A 4 1.96 29.66 -21.91
CA ASP A 4 2.58 30.73 -21.13
C ASP A 4 2.13 30.61 -19.66
N ALA A 5 3.02 30.02 -18.85
CA ALA A 5 2.77 29.85 -17.42
C ALA A 5 2.82 31.18 -16.65
N GLY A 6 3.60 32.16 -17.13
CA GLY A 6 3.67 33.48 -16.52
C GLY A 6 2.33 34.20 -16.63
N ALA A 7 1.75 34.22 -17.83
CA ALA A 7 0.42 34.81 -18.06
C ALA A 7 -0.67 34.16 -17.19
N ALA A 8 -0.60 32.84 -16.96
CA ALA A 8 -1.57 32.15 -16.10
C ALA A 8 -1.43 32.50 -14.62
N VAL A 9 -0.19 32.70 -14.14
CA VAL A 9 0.06 33.15 -12.76
C VAL A 9 -0.41 34.59 -12.55
N GLU A 10 -0.11 35.47 -13.49
CA GLU A 10 -0.55 36.87 -13.47
C GLU A 10 -2.07 37.00 -13.46
N ALA A 11 -2.77 36.22 -14.30
CA ALA A 11 -4.24 36.18 -14.27
C ALA A 11 -4.80 35.72 -12.91
N GLY A 12 -4.11 34.79 -12.23
CA GLY A 12 -4.48 34.37 -10.88
C GLY A 12 -4.28 35.46 -9.82
N LEU A 13 -3.28 36.33 -9.99
CA LEU A 13 -3.00 37.46 -9.09
C LEU A 13 -4.07 38.56 -9.16
N GLU A 14 -4.74 38.73 -10.30
CA GLU A 14 -5.85 39.68 -10.43
C GLU A 14 -7.09 39.26 -9.63
N VAL A 15 -7.27 37.96 -9.40
CA VAL A 15 -8.44 37.40 -8.71
C VAL A 15 -8.17 37.17 -7.22
N GLY A 16 -6.92 36.99 -6.81
CA GLY A 16 -6.55 36.75 -5.41
C GLY A 16 -5.05 36.63 -5.19
N ARG A 17 -4.66 36.01 -4.07
CA ARG A 17 -3.25 35.72 -3.76
C ARG A 17 -2.98 34.22 -3.85
N PRO A 18 -2.72 33.69 -5.05
CA PRO A 18 -2.31 32.30 -5.19
C PRO A 18 -1.02 32.03 -4.40
N SER A 19 -0.93 30.86 -3.78
CA SER A 19 0.23 30.40 -3.01
C SER A 19 0.53 28.95 -3.37
N ARG A 20 1.78 28.51 -3.18
CA ARG A 20 2.27 27.17 -3.58
C ARG A 20 2.07 26.88 -5.08
N ILE A 21 2.38 27.87 -5.93
CA ILE A 21 2.29 27.72 -7.39
C ILE A 21 3.45 26.85 -7.87
N GLN A 22 3.14 25.79 -8.62
CA GLN A 22 4.11 24.95 -9.30
C GLN A 22 3.88 25.05 -10.82
N VAL A 23 4.94 25.40 -11.55
CA VAL A 23 4.94 25.51 -13.00
C VAL A 23 5.76 24.35 -13.57
N THR A 24 5.15 23.61 -14.48
CA THR A 24 5.74 22.42 -15.10
C THR A 24 5.62 22.54 -16.62
N SER A 25 6.75 22.42 -17.33
CA SER A 25 6.78 22.44 -18.80
C SER A 25 6.27 21.11 -19.37
N LEU A 26 5.44 21.18 -20.41
CA LEU A 26 4.77 20.04 -21.04
C LEU A 26 5.27 19.73 -22.46
N THR A 27 6.19 20.54 -22.99
CA THR A 27 6.80 20.34 -24.30
C THR A 27 8.24 19.86 -24.13
N GLY A 28 8.48 18.63 -24.59
CA GLY A 28 9.80 17.99 -24.58
C GLY A 28 10.78 18.71 -25.51
N GLY A 29 11.88 19.20 -24.94
CA GLY A 29 12.98 19.79 -25.69
C GLY A 29 14.02 20.47 -24.80
N VAL A 30 15.16 19.81 -24.63
CA VAL A 30 16.45 20.30 -24.11
C VAL A 30 16.56 20.58 -22.60
N ASP A 31 15.48 20.81 -21.87
CA ASP A 31 15.53 20.89 -20.40
C ASP A 31 15.14 19.55 -19.75
N ARG A 32 15.92 18.50 -20.03
CA ARG A 32 16.01 17.40 -19.06
C ARG A 32 16.52 18.03 -17.77
N HIS A 33 15.87 17.77 -16.64
CA HIS A 33 16.49 18.00 -15.33
C HIS A 33 17.94 17.50 -15.42
N PRO A 34 18.96 18.32 -15.13
CA PRO A 34 20.33 17.86 -15.25
C PRO A 34 20.45 16.59 -14.41
N ALA A 35 20.95 15.52 -15.05
CA ALA A 35 21.35 14.33 -14.32
C ALA A 35 22.34 14.78 -13.23
N GLY A 36 21.91 14.72 -11.96
CA GLY A 36 22.67 15.25 -10.83
C GLY A 36 21.93 16.16 -9.84
N GLY A 37 20.62 16.38 -9.98
CA GLY A 37 19.81 17.14 -9.01
C GLY A 37 19.10 16.29 -7.94
N TRP A 38 19.29 14.98 -7.94
CA TRP A 38 18.65 14.08 -6.98
C TRP A 38 19.34 14.18 -5.61
N SER A 39 18.55 14.37 -4.55
CA SER A 39 19.07 14.45 -3.18
C SER A 39 19.45 13.09 -2.60
N ARG A 40 19.02 12.00 -3.26
CA ARG A 40 19.33 10.61 -2.90
C ARG A 40 19.38 9.70 -4.12
N GLU A 41 20.06 8.56 -4.00
CA GLU A 41 20.18 7.58 -5.08
C GLU A 41 18.90 6.74 -5.22
N ARG A 42 18.41 6.18 -4.11
CA ARG A 42 17.21 5.33 -4.08
C ARG A 42 16.20 5.80 -3.02
N ALA A 43 14.92 5.59 -3.32
CA ALA A 43 13.83 5.62 -2.36
C ALA A 43 12.90 4.41 -2.57
N VAL A 44 12.19 4.01 -1.52
CA VAL A 44 10.95 3.24 -1.64
C VAL A 44 9.79 4.20 -1.42
N LEU A 45 8.80 4.19 -2.32
CA LEU A 45 7.53 4.89 -2.18
C LEU A 45 6.44 3.85 -1.92
N ALA A 46 5.87 3.86 -0.73
CA ALA A 46 4.75 3.01 -0.36
C ALA A 46 3.44 3.80 -0.37
N VAL A 47 2.41 3.26 -1.00
CA VAL A 47 1.04 3.79 -0.86
C VAL A 47 0.39 3.07 0.30
N VAL A 48 -0.04 3.80 1.32
CA VAL A 48 -0.57 3.22 2.55
C VAL A 48 -1.77 4.01 3.04
N ASP A 49 -2.68 3.37 3.76
CA ASP A 49 -3.82 4.04 4.36
C ASP A 49 -3.76 4.01 5.90
N GLY A 50 -4.08 5.14 6.53
CA GLY A 50 -4.06 5.33 7.98
C GLY A 50 -2.72 5.82 8.55
N ASP A 51 -2.81 6.63 9.61
CA ASP A 51 -1.67 7.29 10.26
C ASP A 51 -0.70 6.29 10.92
N GLY A 52 -1.24 5.16 11.41
CA GLY A 52 -0.43 4.09 11.97
C GLY A 52 0.33 3.33 10.89
N ALA A 53 -0.26 3.14 9.70
CA ALA A 53 0.45 2.58 8.55
C ALA A 53 1.53 3.54 8.05
N GLU A 54 1.24 4.84 7.96
CA GLU A 54 2.24 5.85 7.60
C GLU A 54 3.44 5.80 8.55
N SER A 55 3.18 5.84 9.86
CA SER A 55 4.25 5.77 10.87
C SER A 55 5.06 4.48 10.76
N LEU A 56 4.40 3.34 10.52
CA LEU A 56 5.04 2.03 10.36
C LEU A 56 5.96 2.01 9.12
N PHE A 57 5.45 2.36 7.95
CA PHE A 57 6.24 2.34 6.71
C PHE A 57 7.36 3.37 6.69
N ILE A 58 7.16 4.56 7.29
CA ILE A 58 8.24 5.53 7.50
C ILE A 58 9.31 4.95 8.43
N GLY A 59 8.89 4.21 9.47
CA GLY A 59 9.80 3.51 10.38
C GLY A 59 10.69 2.48 9.66
N GLU A 60 10.14 1.80 8.65
CA GLU A 60 10.87 0.88 7.76
C GLU A 60 11.69 1.61 6.67
N GLY A 61 11.68 2.94 6.64
CA GLY A 61 12.49 3.75 5.71
C GLY A 61 11.81 4.07 4.38
N ALA A 62 10.52 3.77 4.21
CA ALA A 62 9.76 4.17 3.03
C ALA A 62 9.36 5.65 3.10
N GLN A 63 9.24 6.28 1.94
CA GLN A 63 8.40 7.45 1.78
C GLN A 63 6.96 7.01 1.53
N VAL A 64 6.00 7.80 1.99
CA VAL A 64 4.60 7.40 1.98
C VAL A 64 3.76 8.34 1.12
N LEU A 65 2.85 7.76 0.35
CA LEU A 65 1.71 8.44 -0.27
C LEU A 65 0.43 7.91 0.37
N GLN A 66 -0.35 8.79 1.00
CA GLN A 66 -1.66 8.42 1.52
C GLN A 66 -2.77 8.73 0.49
N PRO A 67 -3.70 7.78 0.24
CA PRO A 67 -4.86 8.04 -0.59
C PRO A 67 -5.86 8.94 0.14
N GLU A 68 -6.52 9.83 -0.59
CA GLU A 68 -7.67 10.56 -0.08
C GLU A 68 -8.87 9.61 0.11
N PRO A 69 -9.75 9.86 1.11
CA PRO A 69 -10.91 8.99 1.34
C PRO A 69 -11.77 8.88 0.09
N ASP A 70 -12.08 7.65 -0.33
CA ASP A 70 -12.93 7.32 -1.49
C ASP A 70 -12.45 7.89 -2.84
N VAL A 71 -11.18 8.32 -2.91
CA VAL A 71 -10.55 8.82 -4.14
C VAL A 71 -9.43 7.88 -4.54
N PRO A 72 -9.57 7.15 -5.67
CA PRO A 72 -8.49 6.32 -6.21
C PRO A 72 -7.22 7.14 -6.46
N VAL A 73 -6.06 6.54 -6.21
CA VAL A 73 -4.77 7.19 -6.51
C VAL A 73 -4.58 7.25 -8.02
N SER A 74 -4.53 8.47 -8.55
CA SER A 74 -4.27 8.73 -9.96
C SER A 74 -2.77 8.69 -10.30
N ALA A 75 -2.45 8.47 -11.58
CA ALA A 75 -1.11 8.58 -12.13
C ALA A 75 -0.47 9.95 -11.87
N GLN A 76 -1.28 11.02 -11.80
CA GLN A 76 -0.81 12.35 -11.46
C GLN A 76 -0.36 12.44 -9.99
N GLN A 77 -1.14 11.89 -9.06
CA GLN A 77 -0.75 11.82 -7.64
C GLN A 77 0.49 10.95 -7.45
N LEU A 78 0.55 9.81 -8.15
CA LEU A 78 1.72 8.94 -8.12
C LEU A 78 2.96 9.64 -8.67
N LEU A 79 2.88 10.30 -9.83
CA LEU A 79 3.98 11.09 -10.39
C LEU A 79 4.45 12.19 -9.43
N HIS A 80 3.51 12.90 -8.80
CA HIS A 80 3.85 13.94 -7.84
C HIS A 80 4.64 13.37 -6.65
N ALA A 81 4.19 12.23 -6.12
CA ALA A 81 4.90 11.53 -5.04
C ALA A 81 6.28 11.04 -5.50
N LEU A 82 6.40 10.45 -6.70
CA LEU A 82 7.65 10.01 -7.29
C LEU A 82 8.67 11.14 -7.40
N VAL A 83 8.27 12.30 -7.93
CA VAL A 83 9.12 13.49 -8.06
C VAL A 83 9.54 14.01 -6.67
N ASN A 84 8.61 14.06 -5.73
CA ASN A 84 8.88 14.54 -4.37
C ASN A 84 9.82 13.63 -3.57
N THR A 85 10.03 12.37 -4.01
CA THR A 85 11.04 11.53 -3.38
C THR A 85 12.43 12.13 -3.45
N GLY A 86 12.71 12.90 -4.50
CA GLY A 86 14.02 13.45 -4.81
C GLY A 86 15.05 12.37 -5.14
N ALA A 87 14.62 11.15 -5.47
CA ALA A 87 15.48 10.02 -5.79
C ALA A 87 15.62 9.79 -7.29
N ALA A 88 16.81 9.35 -7.73
CA ALA A 88 17.04 8.93 -9.10
C ALA A 88 16.34 7.59 -9.42
N GLN A 89 16.23 6.71 -8.44
CA GLN A 89 15.57 5.41 -8.51
C GLN A 89 14.48 5.32 -7.45
N VAL A 90 13.27 4.90 -7.83
CA VAL A 90 12.16 4.72 -6.89
C VAL A 90 11.55 3.34 -7.05
N ILE A 91 11.57 2.56 -5.97
CA ILE A 91 10.77 1.34 -5.87
C ILE A 91 9.37 1.71 -5.40
N VAL A 92 8.32 1.25 -6.07
CA VAL A 92 6.93 1.58 -5.73
C VAL A 92 6.23 0.35 -5.16
N LEU A 93 5.67 0.49 -3.96
CA LEU A 93 4.79 -0.49 -3.31
C LEU A 93 3.34 0.04 -3.34
N PRO A 94 2.47 -0.42 -4.25
CA PRO A 94 1.11 0.10 -4.39
C PRO A 94 0.17 -0.41 -3.29
N ASN A 95 0.50 -1.54 -2.65
CA ASN A 95 -0.23 -2.15 -1.53
C ASN A 95 -1.74 -2.31 -1.75
N GLY A 96 -2.17 -2.48 -3.01
CA GLY A 96 -3.59 -2.58 -3.39
C GLY A 96 -4.34 -1.25 -3.55
N TYR A 97 -3.68 -0.10 -3.35
CA TYR A 97 -4.33 1.23 -3.40
C TYR A 97 -4.18 1.95 -4.76
N VAL A 98 -3.39 1.41 -5.67
CA VAL A 98 -3.15 2.01 -6.99
C VAL A 98 -3.50 0.98 -8.07
N ALA A 99 -4.39 1.37 -8.99
CA ALA A 99 -4.74 0.53 -10.13
C ALA A 99 -3.53 0.32 -11.05
N ALA A 100 -3.45 -0.84 -11.69
CA ALA A 100 -2.31 -1.21 -12.53
C ALA A 100 -2.08 -0.20 -13.67
N GLU A 101 -3.17 0.31 -14.27
CA GLU A 101 -3.11 1.30 -15.35
C GLU A 101 -2.51 2.63 -14.86
N GLU A 102 -2.85 3.05 -13.64
CA GLU A 102 -2.34 4.28 -13.02
C GLU A 102 -0.85 4.14 -12.65
N ILE A 103 -0.42 2.95 -12.21
CA ILE A 103 1.00 2.65 -11.99
C ILE A 103 1.76 2.78 -13.31
N VAL A 104 1.29 2.11 -14.37
CA VAL A 104 1.95 2.14 -15.70
C VAL A 104 2.02 3.57 -16.24
N ALA A 105 0.92 4.32 -16.18
CA ALA A 105 0.88 5.71 -16.63
C ALA A 105 1.82 6.60 -15.81
N GLY A 106 1.82 6.48 -14.48
CA GLY A 106 2.70 7.24 -13.60
C GLY A 106 4.19 6.94 -13.84
N CYS A 107 4.54 5.66 -14.00
CA CYS A 107 5.92 5.23 -14.29
C CYS A 107 6.40 5.70 -15.67
N ALA A 108 5.54 5.64 -16.69
CA ALA A 108 5.87 6.11 -18.04
C ALA A 108 6.20 7.60 -18.03
N VAL A 109 5.39 8.43 -17.36
CA VAL A 109 5.67 9.85 -17.24
C VAL A 109 6.91 10.09 -16.37
N ALA A 110 7.07 9.40 -15.24
CA ALA A 110 8.24 9.57 -14.38
C ALA A 110 9.58 9.26 -15.10
N SER A 111 9.56 8.32 -16.05
CA SER A 111 10.72 8.02 -16.90
C SER A 111 11.12 9.22 -17.77
N ASP A 112 10.16 10.01 -18.27
CA ASP A 112 10.43 11.25 -19.00
C ASP A 112 11.10 12.32 -18.11
N TRP A 113 10.89 12.23 -16.79
CA TRP A 113 11.55 13.05 -15.77
C TRP A 113 12.93 12.52 -15.36
N GLY A 114 13.36 11.39 -15.92
CA GLY A 114 14.64 10.74 -15.58
C GLY A 114 14.63 10.00 -14.25
N ILE A 115 13.44 9.63 -13.74
CA ILE A 115 13.29 8.77 -12.57
C ILE A 115 13.16 7.33 -13.06
N ASP A 116 14.04 6.45 -12.59
CA ASP A 116 13.96 5.01 -12.86
C ASP A 116 13.01 4.36 -11.83
N VAL A 117 11.83 3.95 -12.28
CA VAL A 117 10.77 3.45 -11.41
C VAL A 117 10.68 1.93 -11.51
N VAL A 118 10.73 1.26 -10.35
CA VAL A 118 10.60 -0.20 -10.24
C VAL A 118 9.32 -0.53 -9.45
N PRO A 119 8.19 -0.82 -10.14
CA PRO A 119 6.97 -1.22 -9.46
C PRO A 119 7.08 -2.66 -8.93
N VAL A 120 6.81 -2.83 -7.64
CA VAL A 120 6.72 -4.14 -6.97
C VAL A 120 5.23 -4.41 -6.71
N PRO A 121 4.65 -5.51 -7.22
CA PRO A 121 3.19 -5.68 -7.29
C PRO A 121 2.56 -6.15 -5.96
N ALA A 122 2.79 -5.40 -4.86
CA ALA A 122 2.16 -5.65 -3.57
C ALA A 122 0.65 -5.32 -3.63
N GLY A 123 -0.21 -6.32 -3.39
CA GLY A 123 -1.67 -6.18 -3.37
C GLY A 123 -2.24 -5.82 -1.99
N SER A 124 -1.42 -5.80 -0.95
CA SER A 124 -1.81 -5.44 0.41
C SER A 124 -0.64 -4.85 1.18
N MET A 125 -0.90 -4.02 2.19
CA MET A 125 0.14 -3.46 3.07
C MET A 125 0.95 -4.54 3.79
N VAL A 126 0.36 -5.70 4.12
CA VAL A 126 1.13 -6.81 4.72
C VAL A 126 2.18 -7.37 3.75
N GLN A 127 1.87 -7.44 2.45
CA GLN A 127 2.85 -7.81 1.43
C GLN A 127 3.88 -6.71 1.21
N GLY A 128 3.46 -5.44 1.34
CA GLY A 128 4.38 -4.30 1.35
C GLY A 128 5.43 -4.40 2.45
N LEU A 129 5.03 -4.81 3.67
CA LEU A 129 5.97 -5.05 4.77
C LEU A 129 6.91 -6.22 4.48
N ALA A 130 6.40 -7.33 3.94
CA ALA A 130 7.23 -8.46 3.50
C ALA A 130 8.28 -8.03 2.46
N ALA A 131 7.89 -7.15 1.53
CA ALA A 131 8.79 -6.57 0.55
C ALA A 131 9.85 -5.66 1.20
N MET A 132 9.45 -4.80 2.13
CA MET A 132 10.36 -3.91 2.88
C MET A 132 11.40 -4.71 3.68
N ALA A 133 11.01 -5.83 4.29
CA ALA A 133 11.90 -6.66 5.11
C ALA A 133 13.10 -7.24 4.32
N VAL A 134 12.99 -7.36 2.99
CA VAL A 134 14.06 -7.87 2.12
C VAL A 134 14.71 -6.80 1.25
N HIS A 135 14.31 -5.54 1.40
CA HIS A 135 14.86 -4.41 0.65
C HIS A 135 16.34 -4.20 0.98
N ASP A 136 17.16 -4.03 -0.05
CA ASP A 136 18.60 -3.83 0.08
C ASP A 136 19.06 -2.66 -0.82
N PRO A 137 19.30 -1.47 -0.26
CA PRO A 137 19.66 -0.29 -1.03
C PRO A 137 21.02 -0.41 -1.73
N ASP A 138 21.89 -1.33 -1.28
CA ASP A 138 23.21 -1.55 -1.87
C ASP A 138 23.15 -2.41 -3.15
N ARG A 139 22.01 -3.08 -3.40
CA ARG A 139 21.78 -3.83 -4.65
C ARG A 139 21.40 -2.91 -5.79
N ARG A 140 21.50 -3.42 -7.02
CA ARG A 140 20.91 -2.76 -8.19
C ARG A 140 19.38 -2.74 -8.06
N ALA A 141 18.72 -1.64 -8.43
CA ALA A 141 17.28 -1.47 -8.23
C ALA A 141 16.43 -2.59 -8.84
N ALA A 142 16.81 -3.09 -10.01
CA ALA A 142 16.12 -4.21 -10.65
C ALA A 142 16.25 -5.53 -9.87
N ASP A 143 17.42 -5.81 -9.30
CA ASP A 143 17.68 -7.05 -8.53
C ASP A 143 17.03 -6.99 -7.14
N ASP A 144 17.05 -5.81 -6.53
CA ASP A 144 16.36 -5.46 -5.30
C ASP A 144 14.83 -5.60 -5.49
N GLY A 145 14.27 -4.92 -6.49
CA GLY A 145 12.86 -5.03 -6.84
C GLY A 145 12.42 -6.45 -7.19
N TYR A 146 13.26 -7.25 -7.85
CA TYR A 146 12.98 -8.68 -8.06
C TYR A 146 12.94 -9.47 -6.74
N THR A 147 13.86 -9.20 -5.83
CA THR A 147 13.89 -9.83 -4.49
C THR A 147 12.63 -9.46 -3.70
N MET A 148 12.26 -8.18 -3.69
CA MET A 148 11.05 -7.68 -3.06
C MET A 148 9.78 -8.29 -3.67
N ALA A 149 9.70 -8.38 -5.01
CA ALA A 149 8.58 -9.01 -5.68
C ALA A 149 8.45 -10.51 -5.37
N ARG A 150 9.58 -11.20 -5.14
CA ARG A 150 9.55 -12.60 -4.67
C ARG A 150 9.02 -12.71 -3.24
N ALA A 151 9.37 -11.77 -2.35
CA ALA A 151 8.80 -11.72 -1.01
C ALA A 151 7.28 -11.49 -1.05
N VAL A 152 6.82 -10.52 -1.87
CA VAL A 152 5.38 -10.30 -2.11
C VAL A 152 4.68 -11.57 -2.58
N ALA A 153 5.26 -12.28 -3.56
CA ALA A 153 4.66 -13.50 -4.11
C ALA A 153 4.67 -14.68 -3.12
N GLY A 154 5.61 -14.69 -2.17
CA GLY A 154 5.67 -15.69 -1.09
C GLY A 154 4.70 -15.38 0.05
N ALA A 155 4.46 -14.10 0.32
CA ALA A 155 3.54 -13.64 1.36
C ALA A 155 2.08 -13.85 0.92
N ARG A 156 1.44 -14.87 1.50
CA ARG A 156 0.00 -15.08 1.35
C ARG A 156 -0.72 -14.03 2.17
N HIS A 157 -1.82 -13.50 1.66
CA HIS A 157 -2.57 -12.47 2.36
C HIS A 157 -4.07 -12.61 2.16
N GLY A 158 -4.80 -11.95 3.06
CA GLY A 158 -6.23 -11.75 2.95
C GLY A 158 -6.66 -10.57 3.81
N SER A 159 -7.96 -10.30 3.81
CA SER A 159 -8.55 -9.26 4.62
C SER A 159 -9.81 -9.75 5.31
N VAL A 160 -10.24 -9.03 6.35
CA VAL A 160 -11.45 -9.35 7.09
C VAL A 160 -12.27 -8.08 7.23
N ARG A 161 -13.57 -8.17 6.98
CA ARG A 161 -14.52 -7.06 7.18
C ARG A 161 -15.79 -7.55 7.86
N THR A 162 -16.56 -6.62 8.42
CA THR A 162 -17.88 -6.93 8.97
C THR A 162 -18.94 -6.84 7.86
N ALA A 163 -19.81 -7.82 7.77
CA ALA A 163 -20.96 -7.78 6.88
C ALA A 163 -21.91 -6.64 7.27
N ALA A 164 -22.21 -5.76 6.32
CA ALA A 164 -23.15 -4.65 6.53
C ALA A 164 -24.60 -5.02 6.22
N GLN A 165 -24.80 -6.05 5.40
CA GLN A 165 -26.11 -6.51 4.93
C GLN A 165 -26.11 -8.02 4.75
N GLU A 166 -27.30 -8.61 4.68
CA GLU A 166 -27.46 -10.03 4.36
C GLU A 166 -27.11 -10.29 2.89
N ALA A 167 -26.31 -11.32 2.64
CA ALA A 167 -25.90 -11.70 1.29
C ALA A 167 -25.57 -13.19 1.20
N LEU A 168 -25.64 -13.75 -0.02
CA LEU A 168 -25.15 -15.10 -0.30
C LEU A 168 -23.74 -14.99 -0.90
N THR A 169 -22.78 -15.60 -0.22
CA THR A 169 -21.37 -15.67 -0.65
C THR A 169 -21.00 -17.10 -1.04
N TRP A 170 -19.82 -17.29 -1.63
CA TRP A 170 -19.27 -18.62 -1.91
C TRP A 170 -19.11 -19.47 -0.65
N ALA A 171 -18.78 -18.85 0.48
CA ALA A 171 -18.64 -19.49 1.78
C ALA A 171 -19.97 -19.69 2.53
N GLY A 172 -21.09 -19.25 1.96
CA GLY A 172 -22.43 -19.37 2.55
C GLY A 172 -23.15 -18.03 2.70
N ALA A 173 -24.32 -18.08 3.34
CA ALA A 173 -25.09 -16.87 3.65
C ALA A 173 -24.46 -16.14 4.85
N CYS A 174 -24.39 -14.82 4.78
CA CYS A 174 -23.98 -13.96 5.89
C CYS A 174 -25.10 -12.98 6.26
N LYS A 175 -25.04 -12.47 7.49
CA LYS A 175 -25.95 -11.48 8.07
C LYS A 175 -25.18 -10.27 8.57
N PRO A 176 -25.83 -9.12 8.76
CA PRO A 176 -25.18 -7.96 9.37
C PRO A 176 -24.52 -8.31 10.71
N GLY A 177 -23.24 -7.96 10.86
CA GLY A 177 -22.43 -8.26 12.05
C GLY A 177 -21.51 -9.47 11.90
N ASP A 178 -21.80 -10.39 10.98
CA ASP A 178 -20.93 -11.53 10.70
C ASP A 178 -19.55 -11.05 10.19
N GLY A 179 -18.49 -11.76 10.55
CA GLY A 179 -17.17 -11.55 10.00
C GLY A 179 -17.04 -12.22 8.63
N LEU A 180 -16.51 -11.49 7.65
CA LEU A 180 -16.24 -11.98 6.31
C LEU A 180 -14.73 -11.99 6.09
N ALA A 181 -14.16 -13.17 5.92
CA ALA A 181 -12.75 -13.31 5.57
C ALA A 181 -12.60 -13.52 4.06
N ILE A 182 -11.72 -12.73 3.47
CA ILE A 182 -11.52 -12.58 2.03
C ILE A 182 -10.09 -12.95 1.70
N ALA A 183 -9.90 -13.78 0.68
CA ALA A 183 -8.60 -14.08 0.10
C ALA A 183 -8.69 -13.90 -1.42
N GLY A 184 -7.79 -13.10 -2.00
CA GLY A 184 -7.97 -12.57 -3.35
C GLY A 184 -9.24 -11.71 -3.41
N ASP A 185 -10.15 -12.05 -4.32
CA ASP A 185 -11.41 -11.33 -4.54
C ASP A 185 -12.64 -12.08 -3.99
N GLU A 186 -12.45 -13.18 -3.25
CA GLU A 186 -13.52 -14.07 -2.82
C GLU A 186 -13.65 -14.13 -1.30
N VAL A 187 -14.91 -14.12 -0.82
CA VAL A 187 -15.24 -14.45 0.57
C VAL A 187 -15.06 -15.96 0.75
N VAL A 188 -14.05 -16.34 1.51
CA VAL A 188 -13.68 -17.74 1.76
C VAL A 188 -14.24 -18.25 3.09
N ILE A 189 -14.54 -17.36 4.04
CA ILE A 189 -15.06 -17.73 5.36
C ILE A 189 -16.12 -16.71 5.80
N VAL A 190 -17.23 -17.23 6.35
CA VAL A 190 -18.22 -16.46 7.11
C VAL A 190 -18.13 -16.92 8.57
N GLY A 191 -17.73 -16.02 9.46
CA GLY A 191 -17.66 -16.23 10.91
C GLY A 191 -18.76 -15.48 11.64
N GLU A 192 -19.11 -15.92 12.85
CA GLU A 192 -20.13 -15.27 13.69
C GLU A 192 -19.76 -13.83 14.07
N ASP A 193 -18.46 -13.52 14.09
CA ASP A 193 -17.92 -12.18 14.31
C ASP A 193 -16.57 -12.00 13.60
N LEU A 194 -15.97 -10.81 13.78
CA LEU A 194 -14.69 -10.46 13.18
C LEU A 194 -13.55 -11.38 13.63
N VAL A 195 -13.54 -11.80 14.90
CA VAL A 195 -12.49 -12.65 15.48
C VAL A 195 -12.56 -14.04 14.88
N ALA A 196 -13.77 -14.63 14.80
CA ALA A 196 -13.98 -15.95 14.23
C ALA A 196 -13.57 -16.02 12.76
N ALA A 197 -13.94 -14.99 11.97
CA ALA A 197 -13.54 -14.92 10.56
C ALA A 197 -12.03 -14.75 10.39
N ALA A 198 -11.40 -13.89 11.20
CA ALA A 198 -9.96 -13.65 11.16
C ALA A 198 -9.13 -14.85 11.61
N ALA A 199 -9.55 -15.53 12.68
CA ALA A 199 -8.93 -16.77 13.14
C ALA A 199 -9.00 -17.85 12.05
N GLY A 200 -10.17 -18.01 11.42
CA GLY A 200 -10.33 -18.94 10.30
C GLY A 200 -9.46 -18.56 9.09
N LEU A 201 -9.30 -17.28 8.78
CA LEU A 201 -8.42 -16.82 7.71
C LEU A 201 -6.96 -17.13 8.02
N ILE A 202 -6.51 -16.90 9.25
CA ILE A 202 -5.16 -17.27 9.70
C ILE A 202 -4.94 -18.78 9.52
N ASP A 203 -5.89 -19.62 9.97
CA ASP A 203 -5.82 -21.07 9.82
C ASP A 203 -5.71 -21.49 8.35
N LEU A 204 -6.50 -20.85 7.48
CA LEU A 204 -6.48 -21.10 6.04
C LEU A 204 -5.14 -20.71 5.42
N LEU A 205 -4.59 -19.54 5.74
CA LEU A 205 -3.34 -19.06 5.18
C LEU A 205 -2.13 -19.90 5.66
N LEU A 206 -2.16 -20.35 6.93
CA LEU A 206 -1.15 -21.24 7.52
C LEU A 206 -1.29 -22.71 7.09
N ALA A 207 -2.38 -23.11 6.43
CA ALA A 207 -2.59 -24.50 6.03
C ALA A 207 -1.47 -25.04 5.10
N ALA A 208 -0.83 -24.16 4.34
CA ALA A 208 0.33 -24.47 3.50
C ALA A 208 1.68 -24.15 4.18
N GLY A 209 1.71 -24.07 5.50
CA GLY A 209 2.86 -23.68 6.32
C GLY A 209 2.99 -22.16 6.47
N GLY A 210 3.87 -21.70 7.35
CA GLY A 210 4.18 -20.29 7.59
C GLY A 210 4.72 -20.11 9.00
N GLU A 211 5.68 -19.21 9.17
CA GLU A 211 6.35 -18.98 10.46
C GLU A 211 6.01 -17.62 11.07
N LEU A 212 5.51 -16.67 10.28
CA LEU A 212 5.11 -15.35 10.75
C LEU A 212 3.70 -14.98 10.25
N VAL A 213 2.86 -14.54 11.18
CA VAL A 213 1.55 -13.91 10.91
C VAL A 213 1.66 -12.42 11.21
N THR A 214 1.41 -11.59 10.21
CA THR A 214 1.33 -10.13 10.37
C THR A 214 -0.11 -9.68 10.29
N VAL A 215 -0.62 -9.01 11.33
CA VAL A 215 -2.00 -8.48 11.38
C VAL A 215 -1.97 -6.96 11.47
N LEU A 216 -2.56 -6.29 10.49
CA LEU A 216 -2.79 -4.85 10.50
C LEU A 216 -4.26 -4.59 10.83
N SER A 217 -4.52 -3.86 11.90
CA SER A 217 -5.88 -3.49 12.32
C SER A 217 -6.26 -2.09 11.82
N GLY A 218 -7.47 -1.96 11.30
CA GLY A 218 -8.05 -0.72 10.80
C GLY A 218 -8.63 0.17 11.90
N ALA A 219 -9.15 1.33 11.51
CA ALA A 219 -9.56 2.39 12.45
C ALA A 219 -10.69 2.01 13.42
N ALA A 220 -11.59 1.11 13.01
CA ALA A 220 -12.78 0.73 13.78
C ALA A 220 -12.60 -0.57 14.58
N VAL A 221 -11.38 -1.11 14.68
CA VAL A 221 -11.11 -2.38 15.36
C VAL A 221 -10.67 -2.16 16.79
N GLU A 222 -11.39 -2.79 17.72
CA GLU A 222 -11.05 -2.81 19.14
C GLU A 222 -9.74 -3.59 19.40
N PRO A 223 -8.87 -3.14 20.32
CA PRO A 223 -7.62 -3.82 20.63
C PRO A 223 -7.78 -5.29 21.05
N THR A 224 -8.92 -5.63 21.66
CA THR A 224 -9.24 -7.00 22.10
C THR A 224 -9.30 -8.02 20.96
N VAL A 225 -9.55 -7.56 19.72
CA VAL A 225 -9.52 -8.42 18.53
C VAL A 225 -8.10 -8.92 18.29
N ALA A 226 -7.10 -8.04 18.33
CA ALA A 226 -5.70 -8.43 18.15
C ALA A 226 -5.24 -9.39 19.25
N GLU A 227 -5.60 -9.13 20.50
CA GLU A 227 -5.30 -10.02 21.64
C GLU A 227 -5.90 -11.42 21.45
N ALA A 228 -7.15 -11.50 20.97
CA ALA A 228 -7.81 -12.77 20.69
C ALA A 228 -7.13 -13.56 19.56
N LEU A 229 -6.65 -12.88 18.52
CA LEU A 229 -5.91 -13.51 17.42
C LEU A 229 -4.53 -14.00 17.86
N VAL A 230 -3.84 -13.25 18.72
CA VAL A 230 -2.58 -13.68 19.33
C VAL A 230 -2.78 -14.96 20.14
N GLU A 231 -3.83 -15.00 20.97
CA GLU A 231 -4.17 -16.19 21.75
C GLU A 231 -4.64 -17.37 20.87
N HIS A 232 -5.26 -17.10 19.72
CA HIS A 232 -5.61 -18.14 18.75
C HIS A 232 -4.37 -18.77 18.13
N VAL A 233 -3.42 -17.96 17.62
CA VAL A 233 -2.17 -18.45 17.02
C VAL A 233 -1.35 -19.23 18.03
N HIS A 234 -1.16 -18.69 19.24
CA HIS A 234 -0.39 -19.37 20.28
C HIS A 234 -0.95 -20.74 20.67
N ARG A 235 -2.28 -20.93 20.63
CA ARG A 235 -2.91 -22.21 20.99
C ARG A 235 -2.92 -23.22 19.86
N HIS A 236 -3.12 -22.77 18.62
CA HIS A 236 -3.39 -23.67 17.49
C HIS A 236 -2.20 -23.86 16.55
N HIS A 237 -1.24 -22.91 16.52
CA HIS A 237 -0.10 -22.90 15.60
C HIS A 237 1.21 -22.76 16.37
N LEU A 238 1.60 -23.85 17.05
CA LEU A 238 2.82 -23.89 17.86
C LEU A 238 4.05 -23.65 16.98
N GLY A 239 4.83 -22.61 17.30
CA GLY A 239 6.04 -22.24 16.58
C GLY A 239 5.83 -21.16 15.52
N THR A 240 4.61 -20.68 15.31
CA THR A 240 4.32 -19.51 14.48
C THR A 240 4.34 -18.25 15.35
N GLU A 241 5.05 -17.23 14.92
CA GLU A 241 5.06 -15.90 15.52
C GLU A 241 3.89 -15.06 14.98
N ILE A 242 3.36 -14.17 15.81
CA ILE A 242 2.33 -13.22 15.41
C ILE A 242 2.71 -11.81 15.84
N VAL A 243 2.68 -10.88 14.88
CA VAL A 243 2.89 -9.45 15.10
C VAL A 243 1.65 -8.68 14.70
N THR A 244 1.26 -7.71 15.52
CA THR A 244 0.03 -6.94 15.31
C THR A 244 0.32 -5.45 15.33
N PHE A 245 -0.18 -4.71 14.36
CA PHE A 245 -0.06 -3.25 14.28
C PHE A 245 -1.43 -2.61 14.16
N HIS A 246 -1.69 -1.58 14.98
CA HIS A 246 -2.86 -0.73 14.75
C HIS A 246 -2.51 0.35 13.74
N THR A 247 -2.99 0.17 12.51
CA THR A 247 -2.64 1.01 11.36
C THR A 247 -3.65 2.12 11.09
N GLY A 248 -4.89 1.95 11.54
CA GLY A 248 -5.94 2.95 11.34
C GLY A 248 -6.40 3.08 9.88
N HIS A 249 -6.11 2.11 9.03
CA HIS A 249 -6.62 2.09 7.65
C HIS A 249 -8.15 2.01 7.61
N ARG A 250 -8.71 2.46 6.49
CA ARG A 250 -10.13 2.43 6.17
C ARG A 250 -10.44 1.21 5.29
N GLY A 251 -11.74 0.96 5.11
CA GLY A 251 -12.23 -0.16 4.31
C GLY A 251 -12.31 -1.43 5.14
N ASP A 252 -11.41 -2.38 4.87
CA ASP A 252 -11.38 -3.64 5.61
C ASP A 252 -10.97 -3.42 7.08
N SER A 253 -11.47 -4.27 7.96
CA SER A 253 -11.20 -4.18 9.40
C SER A 253 -9.80 -4.71 9.71
N LEU A 254 -9.37 -5.78 9.04
CA LEU A 254 -8.07 -6.40 9.23
C LEU A 254 -7.42 -6.71 7.89
N LEU A 255 -6.12 -6.52 7.78
CA LEU A 255 -5.28 -7.09 6.74
C LEU A 255 -4.35 -8.12 7.39
N ILE A 256 -4.32 -9.34 6.85
CA ILE A 256 -3.56 -10.46 7.42
C ILE A 256 -2.61 -10.99 6.37
N GLY A 257 -1.33 -11.13 6.75
CA GLY A 257 -0.28 -11.75 5.93
C GLY A 257 0.33 -12.96 6.64
N VAL A 258 0.72 -13.96 5.86
CA VAL A 258 1.46 -15.14 6.30
C VAL A 258 2.64 -15.40 5.38
N GLU A 259 3.82 -15.51 5.98
CA GLU A 259 5.10 -15.82 5.33
C GLU A 259 5.51 -17.26 5.65
#